data_AF-A0A2R6NSD6-F1
#
_entry.id   AF-A0A2R6NSD6-F1
#
_cell.length_a   1.000
_cell.length_b   1.000
_cell.length_c   1.000
_cell.angle_alpha   90.00
_cell.angle_beta   90.00
_cell.angle_gamma   90.00
#
_symmetry.space_group_name_H-M   'P 1'
#
loop_
_entity.id
_entity.type
_entity.pdbx_description
1 polymer ?
#
loop_
_entity_poly.entity_id
_entity_poly.type
_entity_poly.pdbx_seq_one_letter_code
_entity_poly.pdbx_strand_id
1 'polypeptide(L)' 'MRQKGVVQYAVSPMRQRATHNLIRSYIFNGYRRLSVQVPYWIVPFAIGYGTYTWAKSYDEWQNSKAAHVAGHHH' A
#
# COMPACT_ATOMS: atom_id res chain seq x y z
N MET A 1 8.14 -3.19 -33.56
CA MET A 1 7.94 -4.63 -33.80
C MET A 1 6.74 -4.80 -34.73
N ARG A 2 6.87 -5.50 -35.86
CA ARG A 2 5.78 -5.66 -36.84
C ARG A 2 5.00 -6.93 -36.52
N GLN A 3 3.76 -6.81 -36.06
CA GLN A 3 2.92 -7.96 -35.77
C GLN A 3 2.37 -8.53 -37.09
N LYS A 4 2.61 -9.82 -37.34
CA LYS A 4 2.09 -10.58 -38.49
C LYS A 4 1.60 -11.93 -37.96
N GLY A 5 0.38 -12.34 -38.34
CA GLY A 5 -0.17 -13.64 -37.98
C GLY A 5 -0.96 -13.72 -36.66
N VAL A 6 -1.26 -12.60 -35.99
CA VAL A 6 -2.15 -12.59 -34.82
C VAL A 6 -3.60 -12.54 -35.29
N VAL A 7 -4.41 -13.51 -34.87
CA VAL A 7 -5.86 -13.56 -35.14
C VAL A 7 -6.62 -13.37 -33.83
N GLN A 8 -7.58 -12.45 -33.81
CA GLN A 8 -8.37 -12.14 -32.61
C GLN A 8 -9.85 -12.42 -32.87
N TYR A 9 -10.49 -13.07 -31.89
CA TYR A 9 -11.91 -13.36 -31.90
C TYR A 9 -12.61 -12.56 -30.80
N ALA A 10 -13.80 -12.06 -31.11
CA ALA A 10 -14.64 -11.34 -30.15
C ALA A 10 -16.11 -11.74 -30.33
N VAL A 11 -16.89 -11.66 -29.25
CA VAL A 11 -18.33 -11.92 -29.24
C VAL A 11 -19.06 -10.58 -29.07
N SER A 12 -20.17 -10.38 -29.78
CA SER A 12 -20.99 -9.16 -29.66
C SER A 12 -21.38 -8.91 -28.19
N PRO A 13 -21.22 -7.67 -27.67
CA PRO A 13 -21.59 -7.34 -26.29
C PRO A 13 -23.06 -7.62 -25.96
N MET A 14 -23.96 -7.50 -26.94
CA MET A 14 -25.40 -7.79 -26.78
C MET A 14 -25.69 -9.28 -26.54
N ARG A 15 -24.71 -10.16 -26.81
CA ARG A 15 -24.78 -11.61 -26.54
C ARG A 15 -24.03 -12.01 -25.27
N GLN A 16 -23.48 -11.06 -24.52
CA GLN A 16 -22.74 -11.31 -23.27
C GLN A 16 -23.49 -10.76 -22.06
N ARG A 17 -23.23 -11.35 -20.89
CA ARG A 17 -23.73 -10.84 -19.60
C ARG A 17 -22.74 -9.81 -19.05
N ALA A 18 -23.15 -8.54 -18.96
CA ALA A 18 -22.25 -7.42 -18.63
C ALA A 18 -21.54 -7.55 -17.27
N THR A 19 -22.19 -8.09 -16.24
CA THR A 19 -21.68 -8.14 -14.86
C THR A 19 -21.39 -9.57 -14.37
N HIS A 20 -21.29 -10.53 -15.29
CA HIS A 20 -21.06 -11.92 -14.91
C HIS A 20 -19.76 -12.07 -14.11
N ASN A 21 -19.86 -12.64 -12.90
CA ASN A 21 -18.77 -12.80 -11.94
C ASN A 21 -18.08 -11.50 -11.50
N LEU A 22 -18.69 -10.32 -11.67
CA LEU A 22 -18.06 -9.04 -11.33
C LEU A 22 -17.54 -9.04 -9.88
N ILE A 23 -18.38 -9.39 -8.91
CA ILE A 23 -18.04 -9.35 -7.48
C ILE A 23 -16.94 -10.37 -7.17
N ARG A 24 -17.13 -11.63 -7.56
CA ARG A 24 -16.16 -12.71 -7.34
C ARG A 24 -14.80 -12.37 -7.96
N SER A 25 -14.81 -11.94 -9.22
CA SER A 25 -13.61 -11.55 -9.96
C SER A 25 -12.94 -10.34 -9.32
N TYR A 26 -13.70 -9.32 -8.94
CA TYR A 26 -13.17 -8.10 -8.36
C TYR A 26 -12.49 -8.36 -7.00
N ILE A 27 -13.07 -9.19 -6.14
CA ILE A 27 -12.47 -9.53 -4.85
C ILE A 27 -11.13 -10.27 -5.06
N PHE A 28 -11.11 -11.34 -5.86
CA PHE A 28 -9.89 -12.14 -6.04
C PHE A 28 -8.82 -11.41 -6.85
N ASN A 29 -9.20 -10.77 -7.97
CA ASN A 29 -8.25 -10.03 -8.80
C ASN A 29 -7.83 -8.71 -8.15
N GLY A 30 -8.72 -8.07 -7.42
CA GLY A 30 -8.42 -6.87 -6.62
C GLY A 30 -7.40 -7.19 -5.53
N TYR A 31 -7.64 -8.23 -4.72
CA TYR A 31 -6.67 -8.69 -3.73
C TYR A 31 -5.33 -9.08 -4.36
N ARG A 32 -5.34 -9.85 -5.46
CA ARG A 32 -4.11 -10.23 -6.19
C ARG A 32 -3.32 -9.02 -6.68
N ARG A 33 -4.01 -7.99 -7.18
CA ARG A 33 -3.36 -6.75 -7.67
C ARG A 33 -2.81 -5.92 -6.52
N LEU A 34 -3.58 -5.77 -5.45
CA LEU A 34 -3.18 -4.99 -4.28
C LEU A 34 -2.00 -5.65 -3.54
N SER A 35 -2.06 -6.96 -3.29
CA SER A 35 -0.98 -7.68 -2.59
C SER A 35 0.39 -7.54 -3.24
N VAL A 36 0.46 -7.50 -4.57
CA VAL A 36 1.73 -7.27 -5.31
C VAL A 36 2.24 -5.83 -5.13
N GLN A 37 1.34 -4.86 -4.96
CA GLN A 37 1.70 -3.45 -4.83
C GLN A 37 1.94 -3.02 -3.38
N VAL A 38 1.28 -3.67 -2.42
CA VAL A 38 1.35 -3.37 -0.97
C VAL A 38 2.78 -3.14 -0.48
N PRO A 39 3.76 -4.02 -0.75
CA PRO A 39 5.13 -3.84 -0.26
C PRO A 39 5.76 -2.50 -0.67
N TYR A 40 5.47 -2.00 -1.87
CA TYR A 40 6.13 -0.80 -2.40
C TYR A 40 5.73 0.48 -1.69
N TRP A 41 4.49 0.56 -1.18
CA TRP A 41 4.03 1.74 -0.45
C TRP A 41 4.04 1.51 1.06
N ILE A 42 3.73 0.31 1.55
CA ILE A 42 3.66 0.07 3.00
C ILE A 42 5.02 0.22 3.67
N VAL A 43 6.12 -0.12 2.99
CA VAL A 43 7.48 0.02 3.53
C VAL A 43 7.84 1.48 3.79
N PRO A 44 7.79 2.41 2.80
CA PRO A 44 8.09 3.81 3.07
C PRO A 44 7.11 4.46 4.06
N PHE A 45 5.82 4.08 4.04
CA PHE A 45 4.86 4.58 5.03
C PHE A 45 5.17 4.10 6.45
N ALA A 46 5.53 2.83 6.63
CA ALA A 46 5.89 2.29 7.93
C ALA A 46 7.16 2.94 8.48
N ILE A 47 8.17 3.16 7.63
CA ILE A 47 9.41 3.85 8.02
C ILE A 47 9.11 5.30 8.41
N GLY A 48 8.36 6.04 7.58
CA GLY A 48 8.03 7.43 7.83
C GLY A 48 7.22 7.61 9.11
N TYR A 49 6.16 6.80 9.28
CA TYR A 49 5.33 6.85 10.47
C TYR A 49 6.08 6.41 11.73
N GLY A 50 6.85 5.32 11.65
CA GLY A 50 7.65 4.81 12.78
C GLY A 50 8.68 5.83 13.25
N THR A 51 9.40 6.46 12.32
CA THR A 51 10.39 7.50 12.63
C THR A 51 9.72 8.72 13.27
N TYR A 52 8.59 9.15 12.73
CA TYR A 52 7.82 10.26 13.28
C TYR A 52 7.33 9.97 14.71
N THR A 53 6.78 8.78 14.96
CA THR A 53 6.31 8.41 16.31
C THR A 53 7.44 8.35 17.32
N TRP A 54 8.60 7.81 16.93
CA TRP A 54 9.78 7.78 17.79
C TRP A 54 10.29 9.19 18.09
N ALA A 55 10.45 10.03 17.06
CA ALA A 55 10.92 11.39 17.21
C ALA A 55 10.01 12.21 18.13
N LYS A 56 8.68 12.07 17.98
CA LYS A 56 7.71 12.74 18.85
C LYS A 56 7.81 12.27 20.31
N SER A 57 7.86 10.97 20.56
CA SER A 57 7.99 10.45 21.92
C SER A 57 9.33 10.81 22.56
N TYR A 58 10.41 10.88 21.77
CA TYR A 58 11.72 11.29 22.23
C TYR A 58 11.77 12.79 22.57
N ASP A 59 11.18 13.64 21.74
CA ASP A 59 11.05 15.08 22.00
C ASP A 59 10.20 15.35 23.26
N GLU A 60 9.07 14.65 23.41
CA GLU A 60 8.25 14.71 24.63
C GLU A 60 9.04 14.29 25.88
N TRP A 61 9.85 13.24 25.78
CA TRP A 61 10.73 12.80 26.88
C TRP A 61 11.78 13.86 27.19
N GLN A 62 12.45 14.42 26.18
CA GLN A 62 13.52 15.41 26.37
C GLN A 62 13.03 16.70 27.03
N ASN A 63 11.79 17.12 26.76
CA ASN A 63 11.16 18.26 27.41
C ASN A 63 10.52 17.93 28.77
N SER A 64 10.59 16.66 29.21
CA SER A 64 10.05 16.22 30.49
C SER A 64 10.99 16.53 31.65
N LYS A 65 10.43 16.63 32.87
CA LYS A 65 11.23 16.79 34.10
C LYS A 65 12.24 15.66 34.31
N ALA A 66 11.91 14.44 33.87
CA ALA A 66 12.80 13.30 34.01
C ALA A 66 14.07 13.46 33.18
N ALA A 67 13.97 13.97 31.95
CA ALA A 67 15.12 14.27 31.11
C ALA A 67 15.94 15.45 31.65
N HIS A 68 15.30 16.49 32.20
CA HIS A 68 16.04 17.56 32.88
C HIS A 68 16.85 17.03 34.08
N VAL A 69 16.29 16.15 34.92
CA VAL A 69 17.04 15.53 36.02
C VAL A 69 18.18 14.64 35.52
N ALA A 70 17.98 13.89 34.43
CA ALA A 70 19.02 13.06 33.83
C ALA A 70 20.14 13.89 33.14
N GLY A 71 19.80 15.01 32.52
CA GLY A 71 20.76 15.92 31.86
C GLY A 71 21.55 16.80 32.85
N HIS A 72 21.01 17.06 34.04
CA HIS A 72 21.70 17.73 35.14
C HIS A 72 22.71 16.83 35.88
N HIS A 73 22.81 15.55 35.53
CA HIS A 73 23.73 14.57 36.12
C HIS A 73 25.08 14.45 35.38
N HIS A 74 25.43 15.44 34.57
CA HIS A 74 26.74 15.63 33.93
C HIS A 74 27.51 16.79 34.57
#